data_AF-A0A454VZ31-F1
#
_entry.id   AF-A0A454VZ31-F1
#
_cell.length_a   1.000
_cell.length_b   1.000
_cell.length_c   1.000
_cell.angle_alpha   90.00
_cell.angle_beta   90.00
_cell.angle_gamma   90.00
#
_symmetry.space_group_name_H-M   'P 1'
#
loop_
_entity.id
_entity.type
_entity.pdbx_description
1 polymer ?
#
loop_
_entity_poly.entity_id
_entity_poly.type
_entity_poly.pdbx_seq_one_letter_code
_entity_poly.pdbx_strand_id
1 'polypeptide(L)'
;AEDRLWIWRLHLRARTFAALSLHGVFYRRGVTTSLTQITDNRQLDFIPSYDLLLADVSEDAEADRFLPKAVRTYCAMIAFHMGKAEKYDPAVAARLRADVGDALRRMPQRVLDETLATMDTRRSTLLRSLRETGRTA
;
A
#
# COMPACT_ATOMS: atom_id res chain seq x y z
N ALA A 1 0.86 -9.62 -1.45
CA ALA A 1 0.24 -8.32 -1.71
C ALA A 1 -0.87 -8.43 -2.75
N GLU A 2 -0.70 -9.35 -3.70
CA GLU A 2 -1.69 -9.78 -4.70
C GLU A 2 -3.13 -9.90 -4.18
N ASP A 3 -3.36 -10.57 -3.03
CA ASP A 3 -4.71 -10.75 -2.47
C ASP A 3 -5.50 -9.44 -2.35
N ARG A 4 -4.81 -8.33 -2.03
CA ARG A 4 -5.48 -7.03 -1.87
C ARG A 4 -6.01 -6.51 -3.20
N LEU A 5 -5.22 -6.64 -4.28
CA LEU A 5 -5.64 -6.26 -5.62
C LEU A 5 -6.86 -7.10 -6.04
N TRP A 6 -6.80 -8.42 -5.86
CA TRP A 6 -7.91 -9.31 -6.20
C TRP A 6 -9.18 -9.03 -5.41
N ILE A 7 -9.07 -8.80 -4.10
CA ILE A 7 -10.23 -8.47 -3.27
C ILE A 7 -10.87 -7.16 -3.72
N TRP A 8 -10.09 -6.13 -4.06
CA TRP A 8 -10.65 -4.90 -4.64
C TRP A 8 -11.34 -5.16 -5.98
N ARG A 9 -10.67 -5.86 -6.91
CA ARG A 9 -11.25 -6.23 -8.22
C ARG A 9 -12.58 -6.98 -8.09
N LEU A 10 -12.69 -7.85 -7.10
CA LEU A 10 -13.92 -8.58 -6.79
C LEU A 10 -15.00 -7.63 -6.28
N HIS A 11 -14.70 -6.75 -5.33
CA HIS A 11 -15.70 -5.86 -4.73
C HIS A 11 -16.17 -4.76 -5.70
N LEU A 12 -15.32 -4.24 -6.57
CA LEU A 12 -15.71 -3.25 -7.59
C LEU A 12 -16.68 -3.84 -8.62
N ARG A 13 -16.60 -5.15 -8.89
CA ARG A 13 -17.46 -5.84 -9.87
C ARG A 13 -18.66 -6.56 -9.24
N ALA A 14 -18.66 -6.74 -7.92
CA ALA A 14 -19.71 -7.45 -7.23
C ALA A 14 -20.96 -6.58 -7.10
N ARG A 15 -22.10 -7.09 -7.56
CA ARG A 15 -23.41 -6.43 -7.36
C ARG A 15 -23.82 -6.39 -5.89
N THR A 16 -23.51 -7.46 -5.15
CA THR A 16 -23.78 -7.59 -3.71
C THR A 16 -22.68 -8.41 -3.06
N PHE A 17 -22.44 -8.20 -1.76
CA PHE A 17 -21.57 -9.04 -0.94
C PHE A 17 -22.17 -9.18 0.46
N ALA A 18 -21.74 -10.20 1.20
CA ALA A 18 -22.13 -10.42 2.59
C ALA A 18 -20.89 -10.54 3.47
N ALA A 19 -20.91 -9.89 4.64
CA ALA A 19 -19.91 -10.07 5.68
C ALA A 19 -20.52 -10.91 6.80
N LEU A 20 -19.97 -12.10 7.04
CA LEU A 20 -20.46 -13.05 8.04
C LEU A 20 -19.48 -13.17 9.20
N SER A 21 -19.98 -13.05 10.44
CA SER A 21 -19.18 -13.21 11.66
C SER A 21 -19.10 -14.68 12.09
N LEU A 22 -18.43 -15.51 11.29
CA LEU A 22 -18.25 -16.93 11.59
C LEU A 22 -17.13 -17.14 12.62
N HIS A 23 -17.39 -17.99 13.62
CA HIS A 23 -16.44 -18.30 14.70
C HIS A 23 -15.52 -19.50 14.38
N GLY A 24 -15.33 -19.85 13.10
CA GLY A 24 -14.63 -21.07 12.67
C GLY A 24 -13.46 -20.87 11.71
N VAL A 25 -13.09 -19.62 11.38
CA VAL A 25 -12.00 -19.33 10.42
C VAL A 25 -10.80 -18.76 11.18
N PHE A 26 -9.68 -19.47 11.14
CA PHE A 26 -8.48 -19.09 11.89
C PHE A 26 -7.30 -18.79 10.95
N TYR A 27 -6.66 -17.65 11.14
CA TYR A 27 -5.41 -17.33 10.46
C TYR A 27 -4.27 -18.15 11.05
N ARG A 28 -3.49 -18.81 10.18
CA ARG A 28 -2.22 -19.41 10.59
C ARG A 28 -1.21 -18.32 10.96
N ARG A 29 -0.56 -18.44 12.13
CA ARG A 29 0.47 -17.51 12.61
C ARG A 29 1.81 -18.21 12.81
N GLY A 30 2.89 -17.45 12.82
CA GLY A 30 4.24 -17.94 13.15
C GLY A 30 4.88 -18.84 12.09
N VAL A 31 4.39 -18.84 10.85
CA VAL A 31 4.98 -19.64 9.76
C VAL A 31 6.23 -18.91 9.25
N THR A 32 7.41 -19.44 9.59
CA THR A 32 8.71 -18.82 9.26
C THR A 32 8.95 -18.69 7.76
N THR A 33 8.36 -19.57 6.95
CA THR A 33 8.42 -19.52 5.49
C THR A 33 7.38 -18.58 4.87
N SER A 34 6.56 -17.91 5.68
CA SER A 34 5.56 -16.96 5.19
C SER A 34 6.23 -15.79 4.48
N LEU A 35 5.64 -15.37 3.36
CA LEU A 35 6.03 -14.15 2.67
C LEU A 35 6.03 -12.93 3.60
N THR A 36 5.22 -12.92 4.66
CA THR A 36 5.18 -11.82 5.64
C THR A 36 6.35 -11.80 6.62
N GLN A 37 7.16 -12.86 6.70
CA GLN A 37 8.29 -13.00 7.62
C GLN A 37 9.66 -12.79 6.97
N ILE A 38 9.73 -12.83 5.63
CA ILE A 38 10.97 -12.57 4.89
C ILE A 38 11.20 -11.06 4.70
N THR A 39 12.42 -10.67 4.31
CA THR A 39 12.84 -9.28 4.06
C THR A 39 13.61 -9.10 2.75
N ASP A 40 13.36 -9.96 1.76
CA ASP A 40 13.95 -9.86 0.42
C ASP A 40 13.05 -9.08 -0.58
N ASN A 41 13.47 -9.05 -1.85
CA ASN A 41 12.79 -8.34 -2.94
C ASN A 41 11.30 -8.69 -3.09
N ARG A 42 10.86 -9.90 -2.72
CA ARG A 42 9.45 -10.31 -2.85
C ARG A 42 8.53 -9.52 -1.93
N GLN A 43 9.07 -8.94 -0.85
CA GLN A 43 8.32 -8.03 0.00
C GLN A 43 8.02 -6.68 -0.66
N LEU A 44 8.68 -6.34 -1.79
CA LEU A 44 8.45 -5.11 -2.52
C LEU A 44 7.29 -5.20 -3.52
N ASP A 45 6.79 -6.40 -3.81
CA ASP A 45 5.69 -6.64 -4.77
C ASP A 45 4.37 -5.97 -4.37
N PHE A 46 4.27 -5.42 -3.15
CA PHE A 46 3.16 -4.55 -2.78
C PHE A 46 3.12 -3.29 -3.63
N ILE A 47 4.26 -2.74 -4.05
CA ILE A 47 4.31 -1.52 -4.86
C ILE A 47 3.57 -1.71 -6.19
N PRO A 48 3.99 -2.63 -7.07
CA PRO A 48 3.27 -2.85 -8.33
C PRO A 48 1.82 -3.34 -8.11
N SER A 49 1.54 -4.10 -7.05
CA SER A 49 0.17 -4.52 -6.72
C SER A 49 -0.75 -3.33 -6.42
N TYR A 50 -0.25 -2.33 -5.69
CA TYR A 50 -1.01 -1.14 -5.35
C TYR A 50 -1.05 -0.12 -6.49
N ASP A 51 -0.03 -0.04 -7.34
CA ASP A 51 -0.07 0.74 -8.57
C ASP A 51 -1.21 0.25 -9.48
N LEU A 52 -1.30 -1.08 -9.70
CA LEU A 52 -2.41 -1.70 -10.44
C LEU A 52 -3.76 -1.43 -9.77
N LEU A 53 -3.82 -1.48 -8.44
CA LEU A 53 -5.05 -1.15 -7.71
C LEU A 53 -5.49 0.29 -7.96
N LEU A 54 -4.57 1.26 -7.89
CA LEU A 54 -4.92 2.65 -8.12
C LEU A 54 -5.34 2.89 -9.58
N ALA A 55 -4.74 2.19 -10.54
CA ALA A 55 -5.18 2.23 -11.92
C ALA A 55 -6.63 1.71 -12.07
N ASP A 56 -6.91 0.50 -11.55
CA ASP A 56 -8.25 -0.08 -11.60
C ASP A 56 -9.31 0.81 -10.91
N VAL A 57 -9.00 1.39 -9.74
CA VAL A 57 -9.94 2.25 -9.01
C VAL A 57 -10.16 3.59 -9.75
N SER A 58 -9.16 4.11 -10.45
CA SER A 58 -9.29 5.36 -11.20
C SER A 58 -10.21 5.24 -12.42
N GLU A 59 -10.39 4.03 -12.94
CA GLU A 59 -11.29 3.74 -14.06
C GLU A 59 -12.74 3.43 -13.62
N ASP A 60 -12.98 3.33 -12.31
CA ASP A 60 -14.29 3.01 -11.76
C ASP A 60 -15.24 4.22 -11.80
N ALA A 61 -16.53 3.98 -12.02
CA ALA A 61 -17.55 5.04 -12.05
C ALA A 61 -17.68 5.78 -10.71
N GLU A 62 -17.32 5.14 -9.59
CA GLU A 62 -17.29 5.72 -8.25
C GLU A 62 -15.84 6.02 -7.78
N ALA A 63 -14.89 6.26 -8.69
CA ALA A 63 -13.48 6.52 -8.37
C ALA A 63 -13.30 7.54 -7.24
N ASP A 64 -14.00 8.68 -7.27
CA ASP A 64 -13.92 9.73 -6.25
C ASP A 64 -14.26 9.22 -4.83
N ARG A 65 -15.16 8.24 -4.74
CA ARG A 65 -15.55 7.60 -3.47
C ARG A 65 -14.48 6.63 -2.98
N PHE A 66 -13.81 5.90 -3.88
CA PHE A 66 -12.93 4.79 -3.52
C PHE A 66 -11.45 5.15 -3.47
N LEU A 67 -10.99 6.10 -4.27
CA LEU A 67 -9.60 6.54 -4.32
C LEU A 67 -9.05 6.96 -2.94
N PRO A 68 -9.77 7.74 -2.10
CA PRO A 68 -9.26 8.10 -0.77
C PRO A 68 -8.93 6.87 0.09
N LYS A 69 -9.77 5.82 0.04
CA LYS A 69 -9.53 4.58 0.78
C LYS A 69 -8.34 3.80 0.21
N ALA A 70 -8.23 3.71 -1.12
CA ALA A 70 -7.14 3.00 -1.78
C ALA A 70 -5.78 3.68 -1.50
N VAL A 71 -5.70 5.00 -1.69
CA VAL A 71 -4.50 5.83 -1.41
C VAL A 71 -4.11 5.72 0.06
N ARG A 72 -5.05 5.91 1.00
CA ARG A 72 -4.76 5.77 2.44
C ARG A 72 -4.21 4.40 2.81
N THR A 73 -4.75 3.34 2.21
CA THR A 73 -4.27 1.98 2.46
C THR A 73 -2.86 1.79 1.90
N TYR A 74 -2.57 2.35 0.73
CA TYR A 74 -1.23 2.29 0.15
C TYR A 74 -0.21 3.05 1.00
N CYS A 75 -0.52 4.29 1.42
CA CYS A 75 0.30 5.07 2.35
C CYS A 75 0.59 4.32 3.65
N ALA A 76 -0.41 3.62 4.21
CA ALA A 76 -0.22 2.81 5.41
C ALA A 76 0.73 1.62 5.18
N MET A 77 0.62 0.95 4.03
CA MET A 77 1.55 -0.14 3.65
C MET A 77 2.97 0.37 3.44
N ILE A 78 3.13 1.50 2.75
CA ILE A 78 4.43 2.16 2.59
C ILE A 78 5.04 2.45 3.96
N ALA A 79 4.31 3.13 4.84
CA ALA A 79 4.80 3.47 6.18
C ALA A 79 5.16 2.20 7.00
N PHE A 80 4.38 1.13 6.86
CA PHE A 80 4.68 -0.15 7.49
C PHE A 80 6.00 -0.75 7.00
N HIS A 81 6.22 -0.83 5.69
CA HIS A 81 7.47 -1.37 5.13
C HIS A 81 8.68 -0.48 5.45
N MET A 82 8.51 0.84 5.39
CA MET A 82 9.55 1.80 5.76
C MET A 82 9.91 1.73 7.25
N GLY A 83 8.95 1.47 8.13
CA GLY A 83 9.19 1.32 9.57
C GLY A 83 10.01 0.08 9.95
N LYS A 84 10.21 -0.86 9.02
CA LYS A 84 11.09 -2.02 9.18
C LYS A 84 12.22 -2.08 8.14
N ALA A 85 12.50 -0.97 7.44
CA ALA A 85 13.50 -0.92 6.37
C ALA A 85 14.90 -1.37 6.82
N GLU A 86 15.26 -1.18 8.09
CA GLU A 86 16.54 -1.62 8.67
C GLU A 86 16.69 -3.15 8.73
N LYS A 87 15.59 -3.91 8.63
CA LYS A 87 15.62 -5.38 8.61
C LYS A 87 15.81 -5.95 7.20
N TYR A 88 15.76 -5.11 6.18
CA TYR A 88 16.02 -5.49 4.80
C TYR A 88 17.52 -5.52 4.55
N ASP A 89 17.93 -6.32 3.57
CA ASP A 89 19.25 -6.17 2.98
C ASP A 89 19.44 -4.72 2.49
N PRO A 90 20.62 -4.10 2.68
CA PRO A 90 20.87 -2.71 2.30
C PRO A 90 20.46 -2.37 0.86
N ALA A 91 20.69 -3.26 -0.10
CA ALA A 91 20.32 -3.04 -1.50
C ALA A 91 18.79 -3.03 -1.68
N VAL A 92 18.08 -3.91 -0.97
CA VAL A 92 16.61 -3.98 -1.00
C VAL A 92 16.01 -2.75 -0.29
N ALA A 93 16.63 -2.29 0.80
CA ALA A 93 16.19 -1.09 1.52
C ALA A 93 16.40 0.20 0.69
N ALA A 94 17.49 0.27 -0.09
CA ALA A 94 17.71 1.37 -1.02
C ALA A 94 16.66 1.38 -2.13
N ARG A 95 16.39 0.22 -2.74
CA ARG A 95 15.34 0.05 -3.75
C ARG A 95 13.95 0.40 -3.20
N LEU A 96 13.60 -0.08 -2.00
CA LEU A 96 12.33 0.26 -1.34
C LEU A 96 12.13 1.78 -1.25
N ARG A 97 13.16 2.54 -0.86
CA ARG A 97 13.07 4.00 -0.74
C ARG A 97 12.83 4.67 -2.09
N ALA A 98 13.55 4.24 -3.13
CA ALA A 98 13.39 4.77 -4.48
C ALA A 98 11.98 4.48 -5.04
N ASP A 99 11.59 3.20 -5.07
CA ASP A 99 10.32 2.75 -5.63
C ASP A 99 9.12 3.39 -4.89
N VAL A 100 9.21 3.56 -3.56
CA VAL A 100 8.19 4.25 -2.76
C VAL A 100 8.11 5.74 -3.09
N GLY A 101 9.25 6.41 -3.25
CA GLY A 101 9.27 7.82 -3.65
C GLY A 101 8.56 8.02 -4.99
N ASP A 102 8.83 7.15 -5.96
CA ASP A 102 8.20 7.16 -7.28
C ASP A 102 6.71 6.85 -7.20
N ALA A 103 6.31 5.86 -6.39
CA ALA A 103 4.90 5.55 -6.16
C ALA A 103 4.15 6.77 -5.59
N LEU A 104 4.67 7.43 -4.56
CA LEU A 104 4.06 8.62 -3.96
C LEU A 104 3.90 9.79 -4.96
N ARG A 105 4.84 9.94 -5.90
CA ARG A 105 4.76 10.96 -6.96
C ARG A 105 3.74 10.61 -8.04
N ARG A 106 3.53 9.32 -8.32
CA ARG A 106 2.55 8.85 -9.32
C ARG A 106 1.11 8.82 -8.80
N MET A 107 0.89 8.81 -7.48
CA MET A 107 -0.46 8.87 -6.90
C MET A 107 -1.23 10.14 -7.31
N PRO A 108 -2.57 10.13 -7.30
CA PRO A 108 -3.38 11.35 -7.46
C PRO A 108 -3.04 12.37 -6.36
N GLN A 109 -2.34 13.44 -6.73
CA GLN A 109 -1.67 14.32 -5.73
C GLN A 109 -2.66 14.99 -4.78
N ARG A 110 -3.83 15.42 -5.28
CA ARG A 110 -4.88 16.00 -4.43
C ARG A 110 -5.36 15.01 -3.36
N VAL A 111 -5.69 13.78 -3.76
CA VAL A 111 -6.15 12.73 -2.84
C VAL A 111 -5.05 12.34 -1.86
N LEU A 112 -3.79 12.31 -2.31
CA LEU A 112 -2.63 12.06 -1.46
C LEU A 112 -2.46 13.17 -0.41
N ASP A 113 -2.55 14.45 -0.79
CA ASP A 113 -2.41 15.56 0.16
C ASP A 113 -3.52 15.57 1.22
N GLU A 114 -4.77 15.34 0.80
CA GLU A 114 -5.92 15.18 1.72
C GLU A 114 -5.73 13.97 2.65
N THR A 115 -5.26 12.84 2.10
CA THR A 115 -4.93 11.64 2.89
C THR A 115 -3.88 11.95 3.95
N LEU A 116 -2.76 12.57 3.56
CA LEU A 116 -1.65 12.89 4.46
C LEU A 116 -2.04 13.91 5.53
N ALA A 117 -3.04 14.76 5.28
CA ALA A 117 -3.56 15.69 6.28
C ALA A 117 -4.36 15.00 7.39
N THR A 118 -4.92 13.80 7.14
CA THR A 118 -5.74 13.05 8.11
C THR A 118 -4.99 11.91 8.81
N MET A 119 -3.77 11.60 8.38
CA MET A 119 -2.92 10.60 9.03
C MET A 119 -2.24 11.18 10.27
N ASP A 120 -1.79 10.32 11.19
CA ASP A 120 -0.96 10.78 12.31
C ASP A 120 0.35 11.40 11.81
N THR A 121 0.86 12.35 12.60
CA THR A 121 2.04 13.17 12.30
C THR A 121 3.25 12.32 11.91
N ARG A 122 3.50 11.20 12.59
CA ARG A 122 4.68 10.37 12.32
C ARG A 122 4.63 9.80 10.90
N ARG A 123 3.51 9.20 10.52
CA ARG A 123 3.36 8.63 9.17
C ARG A 123 3.32 9.72 8.10
N SER A 124 2.61 10.83 8.35
CA SER A 124 2.50 11.89 7.35
C SER A 124 3.84 12.57 7.07
N THR A 125 4.64 12.88 8.10
CA THR A 125 5.99 13.45 7.93
C THR A 125 6.92 12.52 7.15
N LEU A 126 6.93 11.22 7.49
CA LEU A 126 7.73 10.22 6.79
C LEU A 126 7.40 10.19 5.28
N LEU A 127 6.11 10.13 4.95
CA LEU A 127 5.65 10.02 3.56
C LEU A 127 5.91 11.32 2.78
N ARG A 128 5.76 12.49 3.40
CA ARG A 128 6.11 13.78 2.78
C ARG A 128 7.59 13.85 2.44
N SER A 129 8.46 13.48 3.38
CA SER A 129 9.91 13.43 3.17
C SER A 129 10.28 12.49 2.02
N LEU A 130 9.74 11.26 2.00
CA LEU A 130 10.00 10.30 0.91
C LEU A 130 9.53 10.81 -0.46
N ARG A 131 8.41 11.53 -0.51
CA ARG A 131 7.90 12.15 -1.74
C ARG A 131 8.84 13.26 -2.24
N GLU A 132 9.51 13.97 -1.34
CA GLU A 132 10.40 15.11 -1.64
C GLU A 132 11.82 14.68 -2.00
N THR A 133 12.40 13.68 -1.32
CA THR A 133 13.81 13.26 -1.54
C THR A 133 14.09 12.83 -2.98
N GLY A 134 13.11 12.27 -3.68
CA GLY A 134 13.27 11.91 -5.11
C GLY A 134 13.00 13.05 -6.10
N ARG A 135 12.77 14.29 -5.66
CA ARG A 135 12.76 15.49 -6.52
C ARG A 135 14.13 16.16 -6.64
N THR A 136 15.05 15.83 -5.73
CA THR A 136 16.39 16.45 -5.61
C THR A 136 17.51 15.58 -6.17
N ALA A 137 17.19 14.43 -6.76
CA ALA A 137 18.11 13.56 -7.50
C ALA A 137 17.75 13.62 -8.98
#